data_AF-A0A1I3LHF5-F1
#
_entry.id   AF-A0A1I3LHF5-F1
#
_cell.length_a   1.000
_cell.length_b   1.000
_cell.length_c   1.000
_cell.angle_alpha   90.00
_cell.angle_beta   90.00
_cell.angle_gamma   90.00
#
_symmetry.space_group_name_H-M   'P 1'
#
loop_
_entity.id
_entity.type
_entity.pdbx_description
1 polymer ?
#
loop_
_entity_poly.entity_id
_entity_poly.type
_entity_poly.pdbx_seq_one_letter_code
_entity_poly.pdbx_strand_id
1 'polypeptide(L)'
;MTSDLKAQSKRLAARLEAIPSEIIAEIKPALIASANDLANVAKALAPEDTGDLIDSIEVTAPGGVTPAYAQGGGRRQANENQALVTVGNPDQRHGHLVEFGTDPHKNGGQFEGTDHPGTDAQPFLLPAIRLTQDRNKRRIGRAIGKAVRNAAKNGGGNA
;
A
#
# COMPACT_ATOMS: atom_id res chain seq x y z
N MET A 1 42.59 -13.09 26.50
CA MET A 1 42.24 -13.59 25.16
C MET A 1 40.83 -14.19 25.09
N THR A 2 40.41 -15.03 26.03
CA THR A 2 39.06 -15.65 26.03
C THR A 2 37.89 -14.70 26.30
N SER A 3 38.10 -13.63 27.08
CA SER A 3 37.10 -12.58 27.31
C SER A 3 36.79 -11.75 26.06
N ASP A 4 37.80 -11.53 25.20
CA ASP A 4 37.72 -10.76 23.97
C ASP A 4 36.92 -11.50 22.88
N LEU A 5 37.19 -12.80 22.70
CA LEU A 5 36.46 -13.64 21.75
C LEU A 5 34.97 -13.76 22.08
N LYS A 6 34.62 -13.86 23.38
CA LYS A 6 33.22 -13.87 23.83
C LYS A 6 32.51 -12.54 23.56
N ALA A 7 33.20 -11.41 23.72
CA ALA A 7 32.67 -10.10 23.41
C ALA A 7 32.45 -9.92 21.89
N GLN A 8 33.37 -10.41 21.06
CA GLN A 8 33.24 -10.41 19.60
C GLN A 8 32.05 -11.27 19.13
N SER A 9 31.91 -12.49 19.66
CA SER A 9 30.76 -13.36 19.35
C SER A 9 29.42 -12.74 19.72
N LYS A 10 29.31 -12.11 20.91
CA LYS A 10 28.10 -11.40 21.33
C LYS A 10 27.75 -10.23 20.40
N ARG A 11 28.76 -9.47 19.95
CA ARG A 11 28.57 -8.38 18.97
C ARG A 11 28.10 -8.90 17.62
N LEU A 12 28.67 -10.02 17.15
CA LEU A 12 28.25 -10.65 15.90
C LEU A 12 26.82 -11.16 15.98
N ALA A 13 26.44 -11.85 17.07
CA ALA A 13 25.08 -12.35 17.27
C ALA A 13 24.03 -11.22 17.25
N ALA A 14 24.28 -10.13 17.99
CA ALA A 14 23.40 -8.96 18.00
C ALA A 14 23.26 -8.31 16.61
N ARG A 15 24.32 -8.32 15.78
CA ARG A 15 24.26 -7.83 14.39
C ARG A 15 23.41 -8.73 13.51
N LEU A 16 23.59 -10.05 13.60
CA LEU A 16 22.81 -11.01 12.80
C LEU A 16 21.32 -10.95 13.12
N GLU A 17 20.96 -10.76 14.40
CA GLU A 17 19.57 -10.59 14.84
C GLU A 17 18.94 -9.28 14.32
N ALA A 18 19.73 -8.24 14.07
CA ALA A 18 19.24 -6.94 13.59
C ALA A 18 18.99 -6.86 12.07
N ILE A 19 19.56 -7.78 11.28
CA ILE A 19 19.46 -7.76 9.81
C ILE A 19 18.01 -7.61 9.29
N PRO A 20 17.01 -8.36 9.81
CA PRO A 20 15.63 -8.24 9.32
C PRO A 20 15.02 -6.85 9.51
N SER A 21 15.24 -6.21 10.67
CA SER A 21 14.68 -4.88 10.95
C SER A 21 15.40 -3.78 10.17
N GLU A 22 16.70 -3.90 9.95
CA GLU A 22 17.48 -3.03 9.07
C GLU A 22 16.97 -3.10 7.63
N ILE A 23 16.75 -4.32 7.11
CA ILE A 23 16.20 -4.50 5.76
C ILE A 23 14.83 -3.85 5.62
N ILE A 24 13.94 -4.07 6.60
CA ILE A 24 12.61 -3.46 6.60
C ILE A 24 12.72 -1.93 6.59
N ALA A 25 13.54 -1.36 7.46
CA ALA A 25 13.74 0.08 7.54
C ALA A 25 14.23 0.67 6.20
N GLU A 26 15.16 -0.01 5.53
CA GLU A 26 15.70 0.44 4.24
C GLU A 26 14.69 0.37 3.09
N ILE A 27 13.73 -0.55 3.10
CA ILE A 27 12.74 -0.68 2.02
C ILE A 27 11.52 0.23 2.20
N LYS A 28 11.23 0.73 3.40
CA LYS A 28 10.05 1.59 3.68
C LYS A 28 9.91 2.76 2.69
N PRO A 29 10.96 3.54 2.36
CA PRO A 29 10.85 4.63 1.39
C PRO A 29 10.41 4.16 -0.01
N ALA A 30 10.89 3.00 -0.46
CA ALA A 30 10.54 2.45 -1.76
C ALA A 30 9.09 1.93 -1.81
N LEU A 31 8.59 1.39 -0.70
CA LEU A 31 7.20 0.98 -0.54
C LEU A 31 6.27 2.20 -0.62
N ILE A 32 6.56 3.25 0.17
CA ILE A 32 5.77 4.49 0.20
C ILE A 32 5.78 5.17 -1.18
N ALA A 33 6.95 5.31 -1.80
CA ALA A 33 7.06 5.90 -3.13
C ALA A 33 6.26 5.12 -4.19
N SER A 34 6.23 3.79 -4.09
CA SER A 34 5.45 2.94 -5.00
C SER A 34 3.95 3.03 -4.75
N ALA A 35 3.52 3.16 -3.50
CA ALA A 35 2.12 3.37 -3.16
C ALA A 35 1.62 4.75 -3.60
N ASN A 36 2.39 5.81 -3.36
CA ASN A 36 2.09 7.16 -3.83
C ASN A 36 2.00 7.22 -5.37
N ASP A 37 2.90 6.52 -6.05
CA ASP A 37 2.91 6.43 -7.49
C ASP A 37 1.62 5.79 -8.06
N LEU A 38 1.15 4.71 -7.44
CA LEU A 38 -0.15 4.11 -7.76
C LEU A 38 -1.30 5.07 -7.43
N ALA A 39 -1.31 5.65 -6.23
CA ALA A 39 -2.38 6.55 -5.78
C ALA A 39 -2.51 7.77 -6.69
N ASN A 40 -1.39 8.37 -7.12
CA ASN A 40 -1.40 9.52 -8.01
C ASN A 40 -1.98 9.19 -9.39
N VAL A 41 -1.67 8.01 -9.95
CA VAL A 41 -2.27 7.58 -11.22
C VAL A 41 -3.75 7.26 -11.03
N ALA A 42 -4.14 6.64 -9.91
CA ALA A 42 -5.55 6.38 -9.61
C ALA A 42 -6.34 7.69 -9.46
N LYS A 43 -5.79 8.69 -8.78
CA LYS A 43 -6.38 10.04 -8.64
C LYS A 43 -6.54 10.73 -9.99
N ALA A 44 -5.55 10.62 -10.88
CA ALA A 44 -5.62 11.22 -12.21
C ALA A 44 -6.62 10.54 -13.17
N LEU A 45 -6.99 9.28 -12.89
CA LEU A 45 -7.96 8.52 -13.68
C LEU A 45 -9.37 8.53 -13.07
N ALA A 46 -9.49 8.89 -11.80
CA ALA A 46 -10.77 8.92 -11.11
C ALA A 46 -11.65 10.03 -11.71
N PRO A 47 -12.95 9.75 -11.93
CA PRO A 47 -13.88 10.77 -12.38
C PRO A 47 -14.01 11.87 -11.32
N GLU A 48 -14.06 13.10 -11.78
CA GLU A 48 -14.21 14.28 -10.93
C GLU A 48 -15.66 14.79 -11.02
N ASP A 49 -16.34 14.78 -9.88
CA ASP A 49 -17.63 15.46 -9.67
C ASP A 49 -17.44 16.57 -8.64
N THR A 50 -17.35 16.21 -7.36
CA THR A 50 -17.04 17.12 -6.23
C THR A 50 -15.59 17.01 -5.73
N GLY A 51 -14.85 15.99 -6.17
CA GLY A 51 -13.50 15.65 -5.68
C GLY A 51 -13.48 14.59 -4.57
N ASP A 52 -14.62 14.27 -3.94
CA ASP A 52 -14.69 13.36 -2.78
C ASP A 52 -14.11 11.96 -3.07
N LEU A 53 -14.32 11.45 -4.29
CA LEU A 53 -13.74 10.18 -4.73
C LEU A 53 -12.21 10.23 -4.77
N ILE A 54 -11.65 11.30 -5.36
CA ILE A 54 -10.21 11.52 -5.49
C ILE A 54 -9.58 11.63 -4.10
N ASP A 55 -10.23 12.38 -3.20
CA ASP A 55 -9.76 12.58 -1.83
C ASP A 55 -9.86 11.31 -0.97
N SER A 56 -10.73 10.38 -1.34
CA SER A 56 -10.84 9.08 -0.66
C SER A 56 -9.72 8.08 -1.02
N ILE A 57 -8.88 8.40 -2.02
CA ILE A 57 -7.74 7.55 -2.41
C ILE A 57 -6.55 7.86 -1.50
N GLU A 58 -6.31 6.96 -0.55
CA GLU A 58 -5.35 7.16 0.53
C GLU A 58 -4.23 6.11 0.54
N VAL A 59 -3.02 6.57 0.87
CA VAL A 59 -1.86 5.71 1.08
C VAL A 59 -1.66 5.46 2.57
N THR A 60 -1.72 4.21 2.98
CA THR A 60 -1.31 3.78 4.32
C THR A 60 0.13 3.32 4.30
N ALA A 61 0.99 4.02 5.04
CA ALA A 61 2.40 3.67 5.20
C ALA A 61 2.59 2.36 6.00
N PRO A 62 3.78 1.73 5.93
CA PRO A 62 4.07 0.53 6.71
C PRO A 62 3.91 0.71 8.22
N GLY A 63 3.23 -0.25 8.86
CA GLY A 63 2.82 -0.19 10.27
C GLY A 63 1.57 0.67 10.54
N GLY A 64 1.12 1.46 9.56
CA GLY A 64 -0.04 2.35 9.67
C GLY A 64 -1.38 1.63 9.60
N VAL A 65 -2.45 2.35 9.93
CA VAL A 65 -3.84 1.84 9.90
C VAL A 65 -4.59 2.56 8.79
N THR A 66 -5.31 1.80 7.95
CA THR A 66 -6.12 2.37 6.87
C THR A 66 -7.25 3.25 7.41
N PRO A 67 -7.77 4.19 6.61
CA PRO A 67 -9.00 4.91 6.94
C PRO A 67 -10.15 3.96 7.29
N ALA A 68 -11.15 4.48 8.01
CA ALA A 68 -12.38 3.74 8.26
C ALA A 68 -13.09 3.41 6.95
N TYR A 69 -13.69 2.23 6.86
CA TYR A 69 -14.41 1.74 5.68
C TYR A 69 -13.56 1.51 4.42
N ALA A 70 -12.23 1.59 4.53
CA ALA A 70 -11.29 1.41 3.43
C ALA A 70 -11.17 -0.06 2.94
N GLN A 71 -11.57 -1.04 3.76
CA GLN A 71 -11.58 -2.46 3.37
C GLN A 71 -12.77 -3.19 4.01
N GLY A 72 -13.71 -3.67 3.20
CA GLY A 72 -14.86 -4.48 3.68
C GLY A 72 -15.70 -3.80 4.76
N GLY A 73 -15.71 -2.46 4.79
CA GLY A 73 -16.38 -1.68 5.83
C GLY A 73 -15.61 -1.50 7.15
N GLY A 74 -14.37 -2.00 7.24
CA GLY A 74 -13.53 -1.93 8.44
C GLY A 74 -12.25 -1.10 8.28
N ARG A 75 -11.29 -1.35 9.17
CA ARG A 75 -9.91 -0.84 9.13
C ARG A 75 -8.94 -2.03 9.09
N ARG A 76 -7.77 -1.82 8.49
CA ARG A 76 -6.69 -2.80 8.49
C ARG A 76 -5.37 -2.13 8.87
N GLN A 77 -4.56 -2.81 9.68
CA GLN A 77 -3.17 -2.43 9.90
C GLN A 77 -2.28 -3.01 8.80
N ALA A 78 -1.43 -2.17 8.20
CA ALA A 78 -0.41 -2.59 7.27
C ALA A 78 0.75 -3.26 8.03
N ASN A 79 1.30 -4.35 7.49
CA ASN A 79 2.53 -4.93 8.03
C ASN A 79 3.70 -3.93 7.91
N GLU A 80 4.77 -4.13 8.68
CA GLU A 80 5.97 -3.28 8.67
C GLU A 80 6.68 -3.21 7.30
N ASN A 81 6.44 -4.19 6.42
CA ASN A 81 6.98 -4.30 5.07
C ASN A 81 5.92 -4.06 3.97
N GLN A 82 4.79 -3.44 4.32
CA GLN A 82 3.66 -3.28 3.42
C GLN A 82 3.21 -1.81 3.38
N ALA A 83 2.99 -1.26 2.20
CA ALA A 83 2.20 -0.05 2.03
C ALA A 83 0.88 -0.42 1.34
N LEU A 84 -0.21 0.23 1.72
CA LEU A 84 -1.54 -0.02 1.15
C LEU A 84 -2.03 1.23 0.41
N VAL A 85 -2.77 1.02 -0.67
CA VAL A 85 -3.56 2.05 -1.33
C VAL A 85 -5.01 1.61 -1.21
N THR A 86 -5.86 2.45 -0.65
CA THR A 86 -7.27 2.17 -0.44
C THR A 86 -8.12 3.28 -1.03
N VAL A 87 -9.34 2.94 -1.44
CA VAL A 87 -10.32 3.90 -1.90
C VAL A 87 -11.53 3.81 -0.99
N GLY A 88 -11.84 4.92 -0.34
CA GLY A 88 -13.03 5.09 0.45
C GLY A 88 -12.77 5.57 1.87
N ASN A 89 -13.76 6.28 2.39
CA ASN A 89 -13.78 6.87 3.72
C ASN A 89 -15.25 6.92 4.21
N PRO A 90 -15.56 7.43 5.41
CA PRO A 90 -16.95 7.49 5.91
C PRO A 90 -17.93 8.21 4.99
N ASP A 91 -17.46 9.23 4.27
CA ASP A 91 -18.25 10.08 3.37
C ASP A 91 -18.33 9.49 1.96
N GLN A 92 -17.35 8.66 1.58
CA GLN A 92 -17.23 8.08 0.26
C GLN A 92 -17.03 6.57 0.27
N ARG A 93 -18.14 5.84 0.17
CA ARG A 93 -18.19 4.37 0.30
C ARG A 93 -18.45 3.62 -1.00
N HIS A 94 -18.76 4.35 -2.08
CA HIS A 94 -19.24 3.79 -3.34
C HIS A 94 -18.19 3.72 -4.44
N GLY A 95 -16.89 3.89 -4.12
CA GLY A 95 -15.82 3.85 -5.14
C GLY A 95 -15.77 2.55 -5.96
N HIS A 96 -16.19 1.42 -5.39
CA HIS A 96 -16.32 0.15 -6.11
C HIS A 96 -17.49 0.15 -7.12
N LEU A 97 -18.60 0.84 -6.81
CA LEU A 97 -19.71 1.01 -7.75
C LEU A 97 -19.31 1.92 -8.91
N VAL A 98 -18.42 2.89 -8.67
CA VAL A 98 -17.82 3.71 -9.74
C VAL A 98 -16.88 2.88 -10.61
N GLU A 99 -15.96 2.12 -10.00
CA GLU A 99 -14.99 1.29 -10.73
C GLU A 99 -15.65 0.26 -11.64
N PHE A 100 -16.73 -0.37 -11.18
CA PHE A 100 -17.35 -1.52 -11.87
C PHE A 100 -18.70 -1.23 -12.52
N GLY A 101 -19.33 -0.09 -12.22
CA GLY A 101 -20.70 0.18 -12.61
C GLY A 101 -21.72 -0.65 -11.83
N THR A 102 -22.98 -0.52 -12.21
CA THR A 102 -24.09 -1.32 -11.67
C THR A 102 -25.03 -1.74 -12.79
N ASP A 103 -25.58 -2.95 -12.69
CA ASP A 103 -26.60 -3.44 -13.62
C ASP A 103 -27.97 -2.78 -13.37
N PRO A 104 -28.90 -2.79 -14.34
CA PRO A 104 -30.28 -2.41 -14.10
C PRO A 104 -30.89 -3.21 -12.94
N HIS A 105 -31.52 -2.52 -11.99
CA HIS A 105 -32.10 -3.15 -10.80
C HIS A 105 -33.27 -2.34 -10.25
N LYS A 106 -34.06 -2.95 -9.35
CA LYS A 106 -35.11 -2.23 -8.61
C LYS A 106 -34.48 -1.43 -7.47
N ASN A 107 -34.85 -0.16 -7.35
CA ASN A 107 -34.44 0.69 -6.25
C ASN A 107 -35.04 0.21 -4.92
N GLY A 108 -34.29 0.41 -3.85
CA GLY A 108 -34.77 0.33 -2.47
C GLY A 108 -34.87 1.71 -1.81
N GLY A 109 -35.06 1.74 -0.48
CA GLY A 109 -35.06 2.99 0.29
C GLY A 109 -36.19 3.94 -0.09
N GLN A 110 -35.88 5.24 -0.25
CA GLN A 110 -36.89 6.26 -0.54
C GLN A 110 -37.59 6.08 -1.90
N PHE A 111 -36.98 5.37 -2.85
CA PHE A 111 -37.52 5.12 -4.19
C PHE A 111 -37.88 3.66 -4.42
N GLU A 112 -38.27 2.95 -3.36
CA GLU A 112 -38.55 1.51 -3.40
C GLU A 112 -39.51 1.12 -4.52
N GLY A 113 -39.11 0.10 -5.29
CA GLY A 113 -39.91 -0.50 -6.37
C GLY A 113 -39.79 0.18 -7.75
N THR A 114 -39.15 1.35 -7.83
CA THR A 114 -38.84 2.00 -9.12
C THR A 114 -37.66 1.32 -9.83
N ASP A 115 -37.55 1.50 -11.15
CA ASP A 115 -36.46 0.95 -11.96
C ASP A 115 -35.24 1.88 -11.96
N HIS A 116 -34.06 1.35 -11.63
CA HIS A 116 -32.77 1.96 -11.87
C HIS A 116 -32.19 1.42 -13.18
N PRO A 117 -31.78 2.26 -14.15
CA PRO A 117 -31.25 1.80 -15.43
C PRO A 117 -29.83 1.19 -15.32
N GLY A 118 -29.20 1.29 -14.15
CA GLY A 118 -27.80 0.94 -13.94
C GLY A 118 -26.89 2.16 -14.12
N THR A 119 -25.60 1.95 -13.96
CA THR A 119 -24.57 2.98 -14.16
C THR A 119 -23.39 2.36 -14.89
N ASP A 120 -22.88 3.02 -15.93
CA ASP A 120 -21.69 2.58 -16.64
C ASP A 120 -20.44 2.65 -15.76
N ALA A 121 -19.53 1.70 -15.95
CA ALA A 121 -18.27 1.64 -15.22
C ALA A 121 -17.32 2.79 -15.60
N GLN A 122 -16.72 3.43 -14.60
CA GLN A 122 -15.69 4.44 -14.77
C GLN A 122 -14.42 3.98 -14.05
N PRO A 123 -13.66 3.04 -14.66
CA PRO A 123 -12.54 2.41 -13.99
C PRO A 123 -11.35 3.36 -13.84
N PHE A 124 -10.77 3.40 -12.65
CA PHE A 124 -9.66 4.27 -12.28
C PHE A 124 -8.57 3.52 -11.51
N LEU A 125 -8.93 2.59 -10.63
CA LEU A 125 -7.98 1.88 -9.78
C LEU A 125 -7.31 0.72 -10.50
N LEU A 126 -8.07 -0.17 -11.16
CA LEU A 126 -7.46 -1.29 -11.89
C LEU A 126 -6.60 -0.82 -13.07
N PRO A 127 -6.99 0.19 -13.86
CA PRO A 127 -6.10 0.78 -14.86
C PRO A 127 -4.83 1.38 -14.24
N ALA A 128 -4.94 2.10 -13.11
CA ALA A 128 -3.76 2.64 -12.41
C ALA A 128 -2.80 1.53 -11.93
N ILE A 129 -3.34 0.41 -11.43
CA ILE A 129 -2.53 -0.77 -11.09
C ILE A 129 -1.78 -1.25 -12.32
N ARG A 130 -2.46 -1.48 -13.45
CA ARG A 130 -1.82 -1.96 -14.68
C ARG A 130 -0.70 -1.03 -15.17
N LEU A 131 -0.92 0.28 -15.12
CA LEU A 131 0.05 1.28 -15.58
C LEU A 131 1.29 1.40 -14.69
N THR A 132 1.17 1.10 -13.40
CA THR A 132 2.24 1.34 -12.41
C THR A 132 2.91 0.08 -11.90
N GLN A 133 2.29 -1.10 -12.06
CA GLN A 133 2.71 -2.35 -11.44
C GLN A 133 4.17 -2.71 -11.74
N ASP A 134 4.59 -2.67 -13.01
CA ASP A 134 5.93 -3.11 -13.39
C ASP A 134 7.03 -2.19 -12.86
N ARG A 135 6.84 -0.86 -12.97
CA ARG A 135 7.83 0.11 -12.47
C ARG A 135 7.94 0.04 -10.94
N ASN A 136 6.82 -0.15 -10.25
CA ASN A 136 6.78 -0.25 -8.80
C ASN A 136 7.40 -1.56 -8.29
N LYS A 137 7.10 -2.70 -8.92
CA LYS A 137 7.79 -3.98 -8.64
C LYS A 137 9.30 -3.85 -8.82
N ARG A 138 9.76 -3.23 -9.91
CA ARG A 138 11.21 -3.00 -10.15
C ARG A 138 11.83 -2.07 -9.11
N ARG A 139 11.13 -1.00 -8.69
CA ARG A 139 11.60 -0.09 -7.63
C ARG A 139 11.78 -0.84 -6.31
N ILE A 140 10.78 -1.61 -5.89
CA ILE A 140 10.80 -2.39 -4.65
C ILE A 140 11.91 -3.46 -4.73
N GLY A 141 12.01 -4.21 -5.83
CA GLY A 141 13.05 -5.23 -6.00
C GLY A 141 14.48 -4.67 -5.92
N ARG A 142 14.72 -3.49 -6.50
CA ARG A 142 16.01 -2.78 -6.38
C ARG A 142 16.30 -2.36 -4.94
N ALA A 143 15.30 -1.88 -4.21
CA ALA A 143 15.44 -1.49 -2.81
C ALA A 143 15.76 -2.71 -1.93
N ILE A 144 15.06 -3.84 -2.12
CA ILE A 144 15.36 -5.09 -1.43
C ILE A 144 16.80 -5.53 -1.68
N GLY A 145 17.22 -5.57 -2.96
CA GLY A 145 18.58 -5.97 -3.31
C GLY A 145 19.64 -5.04 -2.71
N LYS A 146 19.36 -3.73 -2.62
CA LYS A 146 20.25 -2.77 -1.95
C LYS A 146 20.32 -3.03 -0.45
N ALA A 147 19.18 -3.20 0.21
CA ALA A 147 19.09 -3.46 1.64
C ALA A 147 19.84 -4.73 2.05
N VAL A 148 19.67 -5.83 1.28
CA VAL A 148 20.39 -7.08 1.53
C VAL A 148 21.91 -6.90 1.40
N ARG A 149 22.39 -6.17 0.38
CA ARG A 149 23.82 -5.89 0.22
C ARG A 149 24.38 -5.01 1.34
N ASN A 150 23.60 -4.04 1.80
CA ASN A 150 23.99 -3.15 2.90
C ASN A 150 24.09 -3.93 4.21
N ALA A 151 23.06 -4.73 4.54
CA ALA A 151 23.07 -5.60 5.70
C ALA A 151 24.27 -6.59 5.67
N ALA A 152 24.57 -7.18 4.52
CA ALA A 152 25.73 -8.08 4.37
C ALA A 152 27.07 -7.36 4.59
N LYS A 153 27.24 -6.13 4.09
CA LYS A 153 28.46 -5.32 4.33
C LYS A 153 28.59 -4.92 5.79
N ASN A 154 27.49 -4.54 6.43
CA ASN A 154 27.47 -4.18 7.85
C ASN A 154 27.69 -5.41 8.75
N GLY A 155 27.28 -6.60 8.30
CA GLY A 155 27.48 -7.88 8.97
C GLY A 155 28.89 -8.48 8.79
N GLY A 156 29.54 -8.26 7.64
CA GLY A 156 30.84 -8.87 7.30
C GLY A 156 32.05 -7.93 7.24
N GLY A 157 31.87 -6.61 7.38
CA GLY A 157 32.88 -5.61 7.01
C GLY A 157 33.66 -4.93 8.13
N ASN A 158 33.70 -5.46 9.35
CA ASN A 158 34.57 -4.93 10.42
C ASN A 158 34.88 -6.04 11.45
N ALA A 159 35.62 -7.04 10.99
CA ALA A 159 36.33 -8.02 11.81
C ALA A 159 37.82 -7.95 11.43
#